data_AF-A0A919T110-F1
#
_entry.id   AF-A0A919T110-F1
#
_cell.length_a   1.000
_cell.length_b   1.000
_cell.length_c   1.000
_cell.angle_alpha   90.00
_cell.angle_beta   90.00
_cell.angle_gamma   90.00
#
_symmetry.space_group_name_H-M   'P 1'
#
loop_
_entity.id
_entity.type
_entity.pdbx_description
1 polymer ?
#
loop_
_entity_poly.entity_id
_entity_poly.type
_entity_poly.pdbx_seq_one_letter_code
_entity_poly.pdbx_strand_id
1 'polypeptide(L)'
;MLRALVDICGPDFARAAGAADAVAGRRATFVAAPATTNTVVDTVGLAAERGLAVVPRGSGSKMDWGKRPLGVDLLLDTGRLDGIWHHDREAATAEIGVGTPIRAVQAALALSGQRLAVDPPSATATLGGMLAWNESGPLRHRFGTPAAQIERISYVTSAGDRAESDGEQGRPGIGEIDGVLLSALVRLEPLPAARRWVTVPVSAAREVPGRVAEIRALDVQPSAIEVDLPTPAGRRPPGILAVLLEGDPADVLQRAKRLATGFGANAAVAPVAPPWWGRYPFARGAVALRVTVPIAELQAAVYALGDATGIPVPIRGSAGRGGAMHAVLPGTLTAQRVEGILDAVRGVLLARDGRCVAIAAPPEISAHIDMAQTRDLF
;
A
#
# COMPACT_ATOMS: atom_id res chain seq x y z
N MET A 1 -18.33 -28.52 -8.93
CA MET A 1 -17.69 -27.35 -8.29
C MET A 1 -18.74 -26.33 -7.87
N LEU A 2 -19.38 -25.62 -8.80
CA LEU A 2 -20.31 -24.53 -8.46
C LEU A 2 -21.41 -24.91 -7.46
N ARG A 3 -22.07 -26.08 -7.62
CA ARG A 3 -23.08 -26.54 -6.66
C ARG A 3 -22.53 -26.66 -5.23
N ALA A 4 -21.35 -27.24 -5.05
CA ALA A 4 -20.72 -27.35 -3.74
C ALA A 4 -20.32 -25.98 -3.16
N LEU A 5 -19.87 -25.04 -4.00
CA LEU A 5 -19.63 -23.66 -3.57
C LEU A 5 -20.92 -22.96 -3.12
N VAL A 6 -22.04 -23.20 -3.82
CA VAL A 6 -23.37 -22.70 -3.43
C VAL A 6 -23.82 -23.31 -2.10
N ASP A 7 -23.57 -24.60 -1.89
CA ASP A 7 -23.90 -25.28 -0.63
C ASP A 7 -23.10 -24.68 0.55
N ILE A 8 -21.84 -24.27 0.34
CA ILE A 8 -20.98 -23.66 1.37
C ILE A 8 -21.31 -22.17 1.60
N CYS A 9 -21.39 -21.37 0.54
CA CYS A 9 -21.46 -19.90 0.63
C CYS A 9 -22.90 -19.34 0.61
N GLY A 10 -23.85 -20.14 0.11
CA GLY A 10 -25.20 -19.71 -0.25
C GLY A 10 -25.35 -19.37 -1.74
N PRO A 11 -26.57 -19.44 -2.29
CA PRO A 11 -26.84 -19.30 -3.72
C PRO A 11 -26.48 -17.93 -4.30
N ASP A 12 -26.58 -16.86 -3.52
CA ASP A 12 -26.26 -15.50 -3.96
C ASP A 12 -24.75 -15.19 -3.88
N PHE A 13 -23.97 -16.10 -3.31
CA PHE A 13 -22.57 -15.88 -2.93
C PHE A 13 -21.61 -16.86 -3.59
N ALA A 14 -22.08 -17.68 -4.52
CA ALA A 14 -21.24 -18.50 -5.39
C ALA A 14 -21.78 -18.48 -6.82
N ARG A 15 -20.92 -18.18 -7.79
CA ARG A 15 -21.32 -18.05 -9.20
C ARG A 15 -20.19 -18.38 -10.16
N ALA A 16 -20.55 -18.58 -11.42
CA ALA A 16 -19.57 -18.52 -12.51
C ALA A 16 -18.97 -17.09 -12.61
N ALA A 17 -17.69 -17.02 -12.95
CA ALA A 17 -16.98 -15.75 -13.14
C ALA A 17 -17.46 -15.01 -14.39
N GLY A 18 -17.62 -13.69 -14.28
CA GLY A 18 -17.96 -12.79 -15.37
C GLY A 18 -16.71 -12.12 -15.98
N ALA A 19 -16.93 -11.19 -16.91
CA ALA A 19 -15.82 -10.50 -17.58
C ALA A 19 -14.95 -9.63 -16.64
N ALA A 20 -15.55 -9.11 -15.56
CA ALA A 20 -14.85 -8.28 -14.58
C ALA A 20 -14.03 -9.09 -13.55
N ASP A 21 -14.23 -10.41 -13.49
CA ASP A 21 -13.59 -11.30 -12.53
C ASP A 21 -12.24 -11.80 -13.08
N ALA A 22 -11.31 -10.86 -13.26
CA ALA A 22 -9.98 -11.13 -13.82
C ALA A 22 -8.86 -10.60 -12.92
N VAL A 23 -7.75 -11.34 -12.92
CA VAL A 23 -6.51 -11.01 -12.19
C VAL A 23 -5.39 -10.90 -13.22
N ALA A 24 -4.78 -9.72 -13.33
CA ALA A 24 -3.77 -9.43 -14.34
C ALA A 24 -4.17 -9.95 -15.74
N GLY A 25 -5.40 -9.66 -16.16
CA GLY A 25 -5.98 -10.07 -17.44
C GLY A 25 -6.37 -11.55 -17.56
N ARG A 26 -6.15 -12.41 -16.55
CA ARG A 26 -6.61 -13.80 -16.52
C ARG A 26 -7.98 -13.87 -15.86
N ARG A 27 -9.02 -14.30 -16.60
CA ARG A 27 -10.36 -14.49 -16.07
C ARG A 27 -10.43 -15.72 -15.17
N ALA A 28 -11.15 -15.61 -14.05
CA ALA A 28 -11.48 -16.73 -13.18
C ALA A 28 -12.50 -17.69 -13.82
N THR A 29 -12.71 -18.85 -13.20
CA THR A 29 -13.81 -19.75 -13.57
C THR A 29 -15.00 -19.58 -12.62
N PHE A 30 -14.72 -19.48 -11.32
CA PHE A 30 -15.73 -19.31 -10.27
C PHE A 30 -15.42 -18.11 -9.38
N VAL A 31 -16.47 -17.59 -8.75
CA VAL A 31 -16.37 -16.63 -7.65
C VAL A 31 -17.15 -17.18 -6.48
N ALA A 32 -16.55 -17.15 -5.29
CA ALA A 32 -17.21 -17.51 -4.03
C ALA A 32 -16.95 -16.42 -2.99
N ALA A 33 -17.97 -16.07 -2.22
CA ALA A 33 -17.93 -15.05 -1.17
C ALA A 33 -18.35 -15.68 0.18
N PRO A 34 -17.47 -16.41 0.86
CA PRO A 34 -17.76 -16.97 2.19
C PRO A 34 -17.96 -15.87 3.24
N ALA A 35 -18.83 -16.09 4.22
CA ALA A 35 -19.17 -15.11 5.26
C ALA A 35 -18.51 -15.37 6.62
N THR A 36 -17.94 -16.55 6.82
CA THR A 36 -17.34 -16.95 8.10
C THR A 36 -16.03 -17.66 7.86
N THR A 37 -15.16 -17.66 8.85
CA THR A 37 -13.90 -18.41 8.82
C THR A 37 -14.08 -19.87 8.42
N ASN A 38 -15.11 -20.55 8.94
CA ASN A 38 -15.37 -21.96 8.60
C ASN A 38 -15.73 -22.11 7.12
N THR A 39 -16.61 -21.25 6.59
CA THR A 39 -16.96 -21.30 5.16
C THR A 39 -15.78 -20.97 4.25
N VAL A 40 -14.78 -20.19 4.72
CA VAL A 40 -13.52 -19.98 3.98
C VAL A 40 -12.69 -21.25 3.97
N VAL A 41 -12.50 -21.88 5.14
CA VAL A 41 -11.80 -23.16 5.28
C VAL A 41 -12.40 -24.22 4.35
N ASP A 42 -13.72 -24.40 4.40
CA ASP A 42 -14.44 -25.37 3.55
C ASP A 42 -14.28 -25.05 2.06
N THR A 43 -14.32 -23.76 1.68
CA THR A 43 -14.17 -23.32 0.29
C THR A 43 -12.76 -23.57 -0.23
N VAL A 44 -11.73 -23.25 0.57
CA VAL A 44 -10.32 -23.45 0.19
C VAL A 44 -9.98 -24.93 0.18
N GLY A 45 -10.43 -25.71 1.16
CA GLY A 45 -10.28 -27.16 1.19
C GLY A 45 -10.90 -27.83 -0.04
N LEU A 46 -12.13 -27.47 -0.42
CA LEU A 46 -12.78 -27.96 -1.64
C LEU A 46 -11.98 -27.60 -2.91
N ALA A 47 -11.37 -26.42 -2.96
CA ALA A 47 -10.54 -26.02 -4.08
C ALA A 47 -9.23 -26.82 -4.13
N ALA A 48 -8.58 -27.03 -2.98
CA ALA A 48 -7.37 -27.84 -2.84
C ALA A 48 -7.60 -29.30 -3.27
N GLU A 49 -8.69 -29.93 -2.80
CA GLU A 49 -9.10 -31.29 -3.20
C GLU A 49 -9.25 -31.45 -4.72
N ARG A 50 -9.59 -30.37 -5.42
CA ARG A 50 -9.82 -30.34 -6.87
C ARG A 50 -8.64 -29.78 -7.66
N GLY A 51 -7.53 -29.45 -7.00
CA GLY A 51 -6.35 -28.86 -7.63
C GLY A 51 -6.61 -27.49 -8.28
N LEU A 52 -7.54 -26.70 -7.73
CA LEU A 52 -7.92 -25.39 -8.27
C LEU A 52 -7.09 -24.26 -7.64
N ALA A 53 -6.59 -23.36 -8.48
CA ALA A 53 -5.87 -22.17 -8.02
C ALA A 53 -6.84 -21.13 -7.43
N VAL A 54 -6.65 -20.80 -6.15
CA VAL A 54 -7.46 -19.80 -5.43
C VAL A 54 -6.72 -18.45 -5.42
N VAL A 55 -7.43 -17.37 -5.74
CA VAL A 55 -6.93 -16.01 -5.57
C VAL A 55 -7.88 -15.23 -4.66
N PRO A 56 -7.42 -14.78 -3.47
CA PRO A 56 -8.19 -13.90 -2.61
C PRO A 56 -8.45 -12.54 -3.24
N ARG A 57 -9.63 -11.99 -3.00
CA ARG A 57 -10.02 -10.65 -3.44
C ARG A 57 -10.73 -9.91 -2.31
N GLY A 58 -10.18 -8.76 -1.90
CA GLY A 58 -10.92 -7.77 -1.12
C GLY A 58 -11.78 -6.89 -2.04
N SER A 59 -11.52 -5.58 -2.06
CA SER A 59 -12.23 -4.66 -2.99
C SER A 59 -11.84 -4.78 -4.46
N GLY A 60 -10.78 -5.53 -4.77
CA GLY A 60 -10.25 -5.66 -6.13
C GLY A 60 -9.45 -4.45 -6.64
N SER A 61 -9.10 -3.49 -5.78
CA SER A 61 -8.32 -2.29 -6.17
C SER A 61 -6.90 -2.56 -6.70
N LYS A 62 -6.38 -3.78 -6.54
CA LYS A 62 -5.00 -4.17 -6.87
C LYS A 62 -4.92 -5.50 -7.64
N MET A 63 -5.97 -5.87 -8.37
CA MET A 63 -5.99 -7.16 -9.10
C MET A 63 -5.03 -7.20 -10.30
N ASP A 64 -4.46 -6.07 -10.68
CA ASP A 64 -3.43 -5.92 -11.71
C ASP A 64 -2.03 -5.69 -11.13
N TRP A 65 -1.86 -5.87 -9.82
CA TRP A 65 -0.57 -5.69 -9.15
C TRP A 65 0.27 -6.97 -9.12
N GLY A 66 1.59 -6.78 -9.19
CA GLY A 66 2.62 -7.79 -9.11
C GLY A 66 2.59 -8.83 -10.21
N LYS A 67 3.30 -9.94 -9.98
CA LYS A 67 3.42 -11.02 -10.96
C LYS A 67 2.07 -11.68 -11.22
N ARG A 68 1.77 -11.86 -12.52
CA ARG A 68 0.58 -12.58 -12.97
C ARG A 68 0.55 -14.00 -12.38
N PRO A 69 -0.56 -14.42 -11.74
CA PRO A 69 -0.68 -15.77 -11.20
C PRO A 69 -0.68 -16.83 -12.31
N LEU A 70 -0.14 -18.01 -11.99
CA LEU A 70 -0.09 -19.15 -12.92
C LEU A 70 -1.49 -19.62 -13.31
N GLY A 71 -2.42 -19.66 -12.34
CA GLY A 71 -3.82 -20.01 -12.52
C GLY A 71 -4.73 -19.11 -11.68
N VAL A 72 -5.98 -18.95 -12.13
CA VAL A 72 -7.06 -18.28 -11.40
C VAL A 72 -8.30 -19.09 -11.67
N ASP A 73 -8.56 -20.12 -10.87
CA ASP A 73 -9.74 -20.96 -11.05
C ASP A 73 -10.89 -20.44 -10.19
N LEU A 74 -10.58 -20.06 -8.95
CA LEU A 74 -11.52 -19.54 -7.97
C LEU A 74 -11.05 -18.17 -7.47
N LEU A 75 -11.87 -17.14 -7.69
CA LEU A 75 -11.77 -15.89 -6.95
C LEU A 75 -12.54 -16.00 -5.65
N LEU A 76 -11.83 -15.91 -4.53
CA LEU A 76 -12.43 -15.93 -3.19
C LEU A 76 -12.59 -14.50 -2.68
N ASP A 77 -13.82 -14.00 -2.69
CA ASP A 77 -14.17 -12.66 -2.22
C ASP A 77 -14.26 -12.65 -0.69
N THR A 78 -13.37 -11.91 -0.04
CA THR A 78 -13.32 -11.80 1.42
C THR A 78 -14.20 -10.69 1.96
N GLY A 79 -14.95 -9.97 1.13
CA GLY A 79 -15.74 -8.80 1.51
C GLY A 79 -16.81 -9.06 2.58
N ARG A 80 -17.28 -10.31 2.72
CA ARG A 80 -18.22 -10.71 3.79
C ARG A 80 -17.54 -11.12 5.10
N LEU A 81 -16.21 -11.26 5.11
CA LEU A 81 -15.41 -11.39 6.34
C LEU A 81 -15.09 -9.99 6.89
N ASP A 82 -16.12 -9.21 7.16
CA ASP A 82 -15.99 -7.83 7.61
C ASP A 82 -16.36 -7.66 9.09
N GLY A 83 -16.13 -6.45 9.59
CA GLY A 83 -16.40 -6.07 10.97
C GLY A 83 -15.17 -6.09 11.88
N ILE A 84 -15.32 -5.40 13.00
CA ILE A 84 -14.43 -5.49 14.15
C ILE A 84 -15.01 -6.58 15.05
N TRP A 85 -14.38 -7.75 15.07
CA TRP A 85 -14.86 -8.93 15.79
C TRP A 85 -14.63 -8.81 17.29
N HIS A 86 -13.55 -8.15 17.68
CA HIS A 86 -13.25 -7.83 19.08
C HIS A 86 -12.57 -6.47 19.17
N HIS A 87 -12.90 -5.68 20.20
CA HIS A 87 -12.32 -4.37 20.45
C HIS A 87 -12.05 -4.21 21.95
N ASP A 88 -10.78 -4.33 22.32
CA ASP A 88 -10.31 -4.06 23.67
C ASP A 88 -9.78 -2.62 23.76
N ARG A 89 -10.56 -1.76 24.42
CA ARG A 89 -10.22 -0.34 24.55
C ARG A 89 -9.08 -0.11 25.52
N GLU A 90 -8.97 -0.93 26.56
CA GLU A 90 -7.96 -0.79 27.62
C GLU A 90 -6.60 -1.28 27.12
N ALA A 91 -6.57 -2.43 26.44
CA ALA A 91 -5.37 -2.93 25.79
C ALA A 91 -5.00 -2.16 24.51
N ALA A 92 -5.92 -1.31 24.01
CA ALA A 92 -5.80 -0.61 22.73
C ALA A 92 -5.54 -1.59 21.58
N THR A 93 -6.33 -2.65 21.49
CA THR A 93 -6.25 -3.65 20.41
C THR A 93 -7.63 -3.91 19.79
N ALA A 94 -7.62 -4.37 18.54
CA ALA A 94 -8.83 -4.84 17.87
C ALA A 94 -8.53 -6.04 16.98
N GLU A 95 -9.41 -7.04 16.99
CA GLU A 95 -9.43 -8.09 15.99
C GLU A 95 -10.42 -7.73 14.90
N ILE A 96 -9.95 -7.66 13.66
CA ILE A 96 -10.69 -7.11 12.52
C ILE A 96 -10.69 -8.12 11.38
N GLY A 97 -11.86 -8.39 10.81
CA GLY A 97 -12.00 -9.23 9.62
C GLY A 97 -11.37 -8.58 8.38
N VAL A 98 -10.66 -9.36 7.56
CA VAL A 98 -9.85 -8.83 6.45
C VAL A 98 -10.67 -8.21 5.32
N GLY A 99 -11.96 -8.54 5.23
CA GLY A 99 -12.91 -7.95 4.30
C GLY A 99 -13.26 -6.49 4.63
N THR A 100 -12.99 -6.06 5.86
CA THR A 100 -13.42 -4.75 6.35
C THR A 100 -12.72 -3.61 5.59
N PRO A 101 -13.47 -2.67 4.99
CA PRO A 101 -12.90 -1.46 4.41
C PRO A 101 -12.16 -0.63 5.46
N ILE A 102 -10.95 -0.15 5.16
CA ILE A 102 -10.15 0.64 6.11
C ILE A 102 -10.89 1.90 6.57
N ARG A 103 -11.64 2.56 5.67
CA ARG A 103 -12.49 3.70 6.03
C ARG A 103 -13.54 3.36 7.10
N ALA A 104 -14.07 2.14 7.09
CA ALA A 104 -15.08 1.69 8.05
C ALA A 104 -14.42 1.38 9.40
N VAL A 105 -13.24 0.73 9.39
CA VAL A 105 -12.42 0.54 10.59
C VAL A 105 -12.14 1.88 11.27
N GLN A 106 -11.64 2.86 10.51
CA GLN A 106 -11.30 4.18 11.07
C GLN A 106 -12.53 4.91 11.64
N ALA A 107 -13.67 4.84 10.95
CA ALA A 107 -14.90 5.46 11.43
C ALA A 107 -15.39 4.82 12.75
N ALA A 108 -15.34 3.48 12.84
CA ALA A 108 -15.76 2.76 14.04
C ALA A 108 -14.85 3.04 15.24
N LEU A 109 -13.53 3.00 15.06
CA LEU A 109 -12.56 3.26 16.13
C LEU A 109 -12.57 4.73 16.61
N ALA A 110 -12.89 5.68 15.71
CA ALA A 110 -12.99 7.08 16.07
C ALA A 110 -14.08 7.35 17.14
N LEU A 111 -15.13 6.51 17.21
CA LEU A 111 -16.18 6.61 18.23
C LEU A 111 -15.67 6.38 19.66
N SER A 112 -14.52 5.71 19.81
CA SER A 112 -13.85 5.53 21.10
C SER A 112 -12.57 6.35 21.22
N GLY A 113 -12.36 7.34 20.34
CA GLY A 113 -11.15 8.16 20.35
C GLY A 113 -9.87 7.40 19.98
N GLN A 114 -9.99 6.28 19.26
CA GLN A 114 -8.87 5.47 18.78
C GLN A 114 -8.79 5.47 17.25
N ARG A 115 -7.68 5.00 16.71
CA ARG A 115 -7.46 4.78 15.28
C ARG A 115 -6.55 3.58 15.04
N LEU A 116 -6.66 2.99 13.86
CA LEU A 116 -5.57 2.21 13.27
C LEU A 116 -4.64 3.20 12.55
N ALA A 117 -3.34 3.21 12.87
CA ALA A 117 -2.40 4.21 12.36
C ALA A 117 -1.87 3.90 10.95
N VAL A 118 -2.80 3.68 10.03
CA VAL A 118 -2.56 3.41 8.60
C VAL A 118 -3.40 4.33 7.73
N ASP A 119 -2.90 4.61 6.53
CA ASP A 119 -3.49 5.53 5.56
C ASP A 119 -3.23 5.07 4.11
N PRO A 120 -3.67 3.86 3.72
CA PRO A 120 -3.38 3.29 2.40
C PRO A 120 -3.87 4.22 1.27
N PRO A 121 -3.07 4.44 0.21
CA PRO A 121 -3.47 5.33 -0.87
C PRO A 121 -4.68 4.85 -1.69
N SER A 122 -4.94 3.54 -1.72
CA SER A 122 -6.16 2.99 -2.33
C SER A 122 -7.41 3.31 -1.48
N ALA A 123 -8.27 4.21 -1.97
CA ALA A 123 -9.48 4.66 -1.26
C ALA A 123 -10.49 3.55 -0.92
N THR A 124 -10.46 2.43 -1.64
CA THR A 124 -11.30 1.25 -1.42
C THR A 124 -10.56 0.10 -0.74
N ALA A 125 -9.37 0.33 -0.17
CA ALA A 125 -8.60 -0.72 0.51
C ALA A 125 -9.43 -1.40 1.62
N THR A 126 -9.41 -2.72 1.63
CA THR A 126 -9.79 -3.53 2.78
C THR A 126 -8.55 -3.85 3.61
N LEU A 127 -8.73 -4.26 4.86
CA LEU A 127 -7.62 -4.68 5.72
C LEU A 127 -6.76 -5.77 5.07
N GLY A 128 -7.39 -6.81 4.51
CA GLY A 128 -6.68 -7.89 3.81
C GLY A 128 -5.94 -7.42 2.58
N GLY A 129 -6.57 -6.59 1.74
CA GLY A 129 -5.92 -6.06 0.54
C GLY A 129 -4.76 -5.12 0.85
N MET A 130 -4.85 -4.35 1.94
CA MET A 130 -3.74 -3.52 2.43
C MET A 130 -2.59 -4.40 2.94
N LEU A 131 -2.89 -5.43 3.75
CA LEU A 131 -1.87 -6.31 4.33
C LEU A 131 -1.18 -7.17 3.27
N ALA A 132 -1.92 -7.76 2.34
CA ALA A 132 -1.36 -8.60 1.27
C ALA A 132 -0.33 -7.86 0.40
N TRP A 133 -0.49 -6.54 0.23
CA TRP A 133 0.43 -5.69 -0.55
C TRP A 133 1.31 -4.80 0.33
N ASN A 134 1.25 -4.97 1.65
CA ASN A 134 1.88 -4.10 2.65
C ASN A 134 1.72 -2.60 2.32
N GLU A 135 0.52 -2.23 1.88
CA GLU A 135 0.24 -0.96 1.21
C GLU A 135 0.36 0.22 2.18
N SER A 136 1.54 0.83 2.18
CA SER A 136 1.88 1.89 3.13
C SER A 136 1.53 3.28 2.59
N GLY A 137 0.88 4.08 3.41
CA GLY A 137 0.71 5.51 3.20
C GLY A 137 1.66 6.37 4.05
N PRO A 138 1.44 7.70 4.08
CA PRO A 138 2.27 8.65 4.81
C PRO A 138 2.59 8.31 6.28
N LEU A 139 1.63 7.76 7.04
CA LEU A 139 1.80 7.43 8.46
C LEU A 139 2.89 6.38 8.72
N ARG A 140 3.34 5.68 7.68
CA ARG A 140 4.46 4.73 7.77
C ARG A 140 5.74 5.30 8.35
N HIS A 141 5.93 6.62 8.22
CA HIS A 141 7.12 7.29 8.75
C HIS A 141 7.24 7.12 10.27
N ARG A 142 6.13 7.30 10.99
CA ARG A 142 6.08 7.22 12.45
C ARG A 142 5.69 5.82 12.95
N PHE A 143 4.70 5.19 12.31
CA PHE A 143 4.07 3.97 12.82
C PHE A 143 4.55 2.68 12.12
N GLY A 144 5.44 2.79 11.13
CA GLY A 144 5.89 1.64 10.35
C GLY A 144 4.86 1.19 9.31
N THR A 145 5.21 0.15 8.56
CA THR A 145 4.35 -0.42 7.51
C THR A 145 3.09 -1.06 8.12
N PRO A 146 2.00 -1.24 7.36
CA PRO A 146 0.81 -1.92 7.87
C PRO A 146 1.12 -3.29 8.46
N ALA A 147 2.00 -4.08 7.84
CA ALA A 147 2.41 -5.38 8.34
C ALA A 147 3.13 -5.31 9.69
N ALA A 148 3.93 -4.26 9.92
CA ALA A 148 4.66 -4.07 11.19
C ALA A 148 3.76 -3.67 12.36
N GLN A 149 2.49 -3.30 12.10
CA GLN A 149 1.51 -2.94 13.13
C GLN A 149 0.60 -4.12 13.53
N ILE A 150 0.80 -5.30 12.92
CA ILE A 150 0.00 -6.49 13.18
C ILE A 150 0.65 -7.29 14.32
N GLU A 151 -0.14 -7.58 15.35
CA GLU A 151 0.30 -8.43 16.46
C GLU A 151 0.08 -9.90 16.14
N ARG A 152 -1.00 -10.22 15.42
CA ARG A 152 -1.33 -11.58 15.00
C ARG A 152 -2.21 -11.57 13.76
N ILE A 153 -1.96 -12.49 12.83
CA ILE A 153 -2.77 -12.71 11.63
C ILE A 153 -3.33 -14.14 11.66
N SER A 154 -4.63 -14.29 11.43
CA SER A 154 -5.25 -15.59 11.18
C SER A 154 -5.42 -15.79 9.68
N TYR A 155 -5.15 -16.99 9.18
CA TYR A 155 -5.21 -17.32 7.76
C TYR A 155 -5.58 -18.79 7.53
N VAL A 156 -5.92 -19.11 6.28
CA VAL A 156 -6.09 -20.47 5.77
C VAL A 156 -5.00 -20.73 4.74
N THR A 157 -4.25 -21.82 4.88
CA THR A 157 -3.21 -22.22 3.91
C THR A 157 -3.83 -22.57 2.55
N SER A 158 -3.02 -22.67 1.51
CA SER A 158 -3.46 -23.19 0.20
C SER A 158 -3.99 -24.63 0.24
N ALA A 159 -3.70 -25.39 1.32
CA ALA A 159 -4.23 -26.74 1.56
C ALA A 159 -5.60 -26.74 2.26
N GLY A 160 -6.08 -25.59 2.76
CA GLY A 160 -7.33 -25.50 3.52
C GLY A 160 -7.17 -25.55 5.04
N ASP A 161 -5.94 -25.60 5.55
CA ASP A 161 -5.71 -25.65 7.01
C ASP A 161 -5.75 -24.25 7.63
N ARG A 162 -6.44 -24.11 8.75
CA ARG A 162 -6.43 -22.86 9.52
C ARG A 162 -5.14 -22.74 10.33
N ALA A 163 -4.52 -21.56 10.28
CA ALA A 163 -3.32 -21.24 11.02
C ALA A 163 -3.34 -19.80 11.52
N GLU A 164 -2.41 -19.50 12.42
CA GLU A 164 -2.15 -18.15 12.93
C GLU A 164 -0.65 -17.88 12.93
N SER A 165 -0.28 -16.61 12.74
CA SER A 165 1.10 -16.16 12.79
C SER A 165 1.22 -14.79 13.45
N ASP A 166 2.31 -14.60 14.17
CA ASP A 166 2.83 -13.33 14.68
C ASP A 166 4.13 -12.93 13.94
N GLY A 167 4.61 -13.78 13.01
CA GLY A 167 5.88 -13.61 12.32
C GLY A 167 7.11 -13.94 13.18
N GLU A 168 6.94 -14.52 14.37
CA GLU A 168 8.03 -14.89 15.28
C GLU A 168 8.25 -16.40 15.34
N GLN A 169 9.38 -16.82 15.96
CA GLN A 169 9.67 -18.22 16.30
C GLN A 169 9.56 -19.19 15.09
N GLY A 170 9.94 -18.71 13.90
CA GLY A 170 9.91 -19.48 12.66
C GLY A 170 8.52 -19.56 11.99
N ARG A 171 7.52 -18.84 12.49
CA ARG A 171 6.22 -18.68 11.82
C ARG A 171 6.35 -17.68 10.67
N PRO A 172 5.57 -17.86 9.58
CA PRO A 172 5.70 -17.03 8.39
C PRO A 172 5.29 -15.58 8.67
N GLY A 173 6.06 -14.63 8.17
CA GLY A 173 5.61 -13.24 8.07
C GLY A 173 4.43 -13.11 7.10
N ILE A 174 3.68 -12.01 7.18
CA ILE A 174 2.50 -11.80 6.32
C ILE A 174 2.82 -11.94 4.82
N GLY A 175 4.00 -11.48 4.39
CA GLY A 175 4.45 -11.58 2.99
C GLY A 175 4.85 -12.99 2.52
N GLU A 176 4.93 -13.95 3.45
CA GLU A 176 5.30 -15.35 3.22
C GLU A 176 4.09 -16.28 3.25
N ILE A 177 2.93 -15.79 3.70
CA ILE A 177 1.70 -16.57 3.77
C ILE A 177 1.19 -16.89 2.36
N ASP A 178 1.21 -18.16 2.00
CA ASP A 178 0.51 -18.71 0.84
C ASP A 178 -0.88 -19.20 1.27
N GLY A 179 -1.92 -18.40 0.97
CA GLY A 179 -3.26 -18.69 1.42
C GLY A 179 -4.19 -17.48 1.48
N VAL A 180 -5.23 -17.59 2.30
CA VAL A 180 -6.28 -16.58 2.46
C VAL A 180 -6.23 -16.01 3.87
N LEU A 181 -5.98 -14.71 4.01
CA LEU A 181 -6.06 -14.03 5.30
C LEU A 181 -7.53 -14.01 5.80
N LEU A 182 -7.74 -14.08 7.11
CA LEU A 182 -9.06 -14.15 7.76
C LEU A 182 -9.34 -12.94 8.64
N SER A 183 -8.47 -12.71 9.62
CA SER A 183 -8.53 -11.58 10.55
C SER A 183 -7.13 -11.15 10.98
N ALA A 184 -7.01 -9.90 11.42
CA ALA A 184 -5.79 -9.41 12.05
C ALA A 184 -6.09 -8.79 13.41
N LEU A 185 -5.29 -9.15 14.41
CA LEU A 185 -5.19 -8.45 15.68
C LEU A 185 -4.21 -7.28 15.50
N VAL A 186 -4.69 -6.07 15.72
CA VAL A 186 -3.95 -4.83 15.50
C VAL A 186 -3.84 -4.02 16.77
N ARG A 187 -2.72 -3.31 16.91
CA ARG A 187 -2.56 -2.26 17.91
C ARG A 187 -3.18 -0.96 17.45
N LEU A 188 -3.84 -0.27 18.37
CA LEU A 188 -4.53 0.99 18.14
C LEU A 188 -3.78 2.16 18.76
N GLU A 189 -3.93 3.31 18.12
CA GLU A 189 -3.36 4.57 18.57
C GLU A 189 -4.46 5.53 19.03
N PRO A 190 -4.20 6.46 19.94
CA PRO A 190 -5.10 7.56 20.22
C PRO A 190 -5.38 8.38 18.95
N LEU A 191 -6.62 8.81 18.78
CA LEU A 191 -6.99 9.75 17.73
C LEU A 191 -6.42 11.14 18.08
N PRO A 192 -5.60 11.76 17.20
CA PRO A 192 -5.00 13.05 17.53
C PRO A 192 -6.03 14.17 17.52
N ALA A 193 -5.96 15.06 18.51
CA ALA A 193 -6.85 16.21 18.64
C ALA A 193 -6.64 17.27 17.56
N ALA A 194 -5.42 17.39 17.02
CA ALA A 194 -5.10 18.32 15.95
C ALA A 194 -4.14 17.72 14.91
N ARG A 195 -4.27 18.22 13.68
CA ARG A 195 -3.37 17.96 12.56
C ARG A 195 -2.98 19.27 11.87
N ARG A 196 -1.71 19.40 11.51
CA ARG A 196 -1.23 20.50 10.64
C ARG A 196 -0.27 19.95 9.60
N TRP A 197 -0.43 20.44 8.38
CA TRP A 197 0.51 20.21 7.30
C TRP A 197 1.38 21.45 7.13
N VAL A 198 2.69 21.24 7.10
CA VAL A 198 3.67 22.27 6.73
C VAL A 198 4.27 21.88 5.40
N THR A 199 4.13 22.74 4.38
CA THR A 199 4.58 22.47 3.02
C THR A 199 5.63 23.49 2.60
N VAL A 200 6.65 23.05 1.86
CA VAL A 200 7.66 23.93 1.25
C VAL A 200 7.92 23.50 -0.20
N PRO A 201 8.00 24.44 -1.15
CA PRO A 201 8.43 24.15 -2.52
C PRO A 201 9.87 23.60 -2.56
N VAL A 202 10.10 22.62 -3.42
CA VAL A 202 11.43 22.07 -3.77
C VAL A 202 11.64 22.15 -5.27
N SER A 203 12.72 22.81 -5.71
CA SER A 203 12.94 23.06 -7.15
C SER A 203 13.59 21.87 -7.86
N ALA A 204 14.22 20.97 -7.09
CA ALA A 204 14.84 19.75 -7.59
C ALA A 204 14.87 18.66 -6.52
N ALA A 205 14.92 17.39 -6.94
CA ALA A 205 15.00 16.23 -6.05
C ALA A 205 16.20 16.29 -5.08
N ARG A 206 17.30 16.91 -5.50
CA ARG A 206 18.52 17.11 -4.69
C ARG A 206 18.33 17.95 -3.42
N GLU A 207 17.26 18.74 -3.34
CA GLU A 207 16.98 19.59 -2.17
C GLU A 207 16.31 18.80 -1.04
N VAL A 208 15.62 17.70 -1.38
CA VAL A 208 14.83 16.89 -0.43
C VAL A 208 15.66 16.36 0.74
N PRO A 209 16.88 15.78 0.55
CA PRO A 209 17.68 15.29 1.67
C PRO A 209 18.03 16.39 2.69
N GLY A 210 18.39 17.58 2.20
CA GLY A 210 18.69 18.73 3.05
C GLY A 210 17.49 19.18 3.88
N ARG A 211 16.30 19.22 3.27
CA ARG A 211 15.05 19.52 3.99
C ARG A 211 14.70 18.45 5.03
N VAL A 212 14.95 17.18 4.74
CA VAL A 212 14.75 16.10 5.72
C VAL A 212 15.74 16.21 6.88
N ALA A 213 17.00 16.56 6.63
CA ALA A 213 17.98 16.82 7.68
C ALA A 213 17.58 18.02 8.55
N GLU A 214 17.06 19.08 7.95
CA GLU A 214 16.53 20.26 8.65
C GLU A 214 15.36 19.91 9.58
N ILE A 215 14.39 19.12 9.10
CA ILE A 215 13.26 18.61 9.92
C ILE A 215 13.77 17.87 11.16
N ARG A 216 14.78 17.02 10.99
CA ARG A 216 15.39 16.26 12.09
C ARG A 216 16.09 17.18 13.09
N ALA A 217 16.83 18.18 12.60
CA ALA A 217 17.54 19.13 13.45
C ALA A 217 16.60 20.01 14.29
N LEU A 218 15.40 20.31 13.79
CA LEU A 218 14.38 21.10 14.50
C LEU A 218 13.59 20.30 15.56
N ASP A 219 13.77 18.97 15.57
CA ASP A 219 13.13 18.03 16.51
C ASP A 219 11.61 18.22 16.63
N VAL A 220 10.94 18.33 15.47
CA VAL A 220 9.48 18.58 15.42
C VAL A 220 8.64 17.30 15.43
N GLN A 221 9.26 16.13 15.55
CA GLN A 221 8.61 14.81 15.70
C GLN A 221 7.42 14.62 14.73
N PRO A 222 7.66 14.62 13.41
CA PRO A 222 6.59 14.53 12.42
C PRO A 222 5.92 13.15 12.41
N SER A 223 4.62 13.11 12.16
CA SER A 223 3.90 11.86 11.89
C SER A 223 4.17 11.35 10.47
N ALA A 224 4.43 12.25 9.51
CA ALA A 224 4.78 11.89 8.14
C ALA A 224 5.60 12.98 7.43
N ILE A 225 6.43 12.55 6.47
CA ILE A 225 7.20 13.41 5.57
C ILE A 225 7.01 12.85 4.16
N GLU A 226 6.28 13.57 3.32
CA GLU A 226 5.99 13.17 1.95
C GLU A 226 6.55 14.17 0.95
N VAL A 227 6.87 13.68 -0.24
CA VAL A 227 7.29 14.50 -1.37
C VAL A 227 6.39 14.24 -2.56
N ASP A 228 6.03 15.31 -3.25
CA ASP A 228 5.40 15.28 -4.57
C ASP A 228 6.30 16.01 -5.56
N LEU A 229 6.81 15.29 -6.55
CA LEU A 229 7.61 15.82 -7.65
C LEU A 229 6.79 15.64 -8.94
N PRO A 230 5.72 16.43 -9.14
CA PRO A 230 4.85 16.30 -10.29
C PRO A 230 5.57 16.80 -11.55
N THR A 231 5.44 16.09 -12.67
CA THR A 231 5.88 16.58 -13.99
C THR A 231 4.86 16.14 -15.06
N PRO A 232 4.34 17.01 -15.94
CA PRO A 232 4.98 17.14 -17.26
C PRO A 232 4.81 18.50 -18.01
N ALA A 233 5.73 18.73 -18.97
CA ALA A 233 5.79 19.70 -20.08
C ALA A 233 5.61 21.22 -19.82
N GLY A 234 6.63 22.01 -20.22
CA GLY A 234 6.52 23.45 -20.52
C GLY A 234 6.92 24.41 -19.39
N ARG A 235 6.57 24.12 -18.14
CA ARG A 235 7.12 24.77 -16.93
C ARG A 235 7.21 23.74 -15.81
N ARG A 236 8.30 23.73 -15.04
CA ARG A 236 8.42 22.93 -13.81
C ARG A 236 7.71 23.70 -12.70
N PRO A 237 6.44 23.41 -12.31
CA PRO A 237 6.01 23.80 -10.99
C PRO A 237 7.01 23.17 -10.00
N PRO A 238 7.43 23.90 -8.96
CA PRO A 238 8.29 23.30 -7.95
C PRO A 238 7.57 22.07 -7.38
N GLY A 239 8.33 21.01 -7.11
CA GLY A 239 7.83 19.94 -6.27
C GLY A 239 7.46 20.47 -4.89
N ILE A 240 6.79 19.65 -4.08
CA ILE A 240 6.37 20.03 -2.74
C ILE A 240 6.86 18.97 -1.77
N LEU A 241 7.58 19.39 -0.74
CA LEU A 241 7.77 18.59 0.46
C LEU A 241 6.68 18.98 1.47
N ALA A 242 6.01 18.00 2.05
CA ALA A 242 4.95 18.20 3.02
C ALA A 242 5.21 17.37 4.29
N VAL A 243 5.00 18.00 5.44
CA VAL A 243 5.20 17.40 6.76
C VAL A 243 3.89 17.42 7.52
N LEU A 244 3.46 16.26 8.01
CA LEU A 244 2.30 16.14 8.90
C LEU A 244 2.75 16.16 10.36
N LEU A 245 2.15 17.05 11.13
CA LEU A 245 2.27 17.12 12.59
C LEU A 245 0.93 16.77 13.22
N GLU A 246 0.94 15.84 14.17
CA GLU A 246 -0.24 15.41 14.93
C GLU A 246 0.01 15.48 16.44
N GLY A 247 -1.04 15.74 17.22
CA GLY A 247 -0.95 15.83 18.68
C GLY A 247 -1.98 16.79 19.28
N ASP A 248 -1.64 17.37 20.42
CA ASP A 248 -2.40 18.43 21.08
C ASP A 248 -2.42 19.72 20.22
N PRO A 249 -3.53 20.49 20.17
CA PRO A 249 -3.61 21.69 19.34
C PRO A 249 -2.53 22.75 19.61
N ALA A 250 -2.16 23.00 20.86
CA ALA A 250 -1.19 24.04 21.20
C ALA A 250 0.23 23.62 20.79
N ASP A 251 0.61 22.37 21.11
CA ASP A 251 1.89 21.78 20.72
C ASP A 251 2.05 21.70 19.19
N VAL A 252 1.04 21.18 18.49
CA VAL A 252 1.07 21.08 17.03
C VAL A 252 1.24 22.45 16.38
N LEU A 253 0.57 23.49 16.89
CA LEU A 253 0.72 24.84 16.38
C LEU A 253 2.14 25.38 16.60
N GLN A 254 2.74 25.14 17.77
CA GLN A 254 4.10 25.56 18.09
C GLN A 254 5.12 24.86 17.19
N ARG A 255 5.01 23.53 17.04
CA ARG A 255 5.88 22.75 16.15
C ARG A 255 5.73 23.15 14.68
N ALA A 256 4.49 23.41 14.22
CA ALA A 256 4.23 23.89 12.87
C ALA A 256 4.88 25.26 12.61
N LYS A 257 4.78 26.20 13.57
CA LYS A 257 5.45 27.49 13.49
C LYS A 257 6.97 27.34 13.44
N ARG A 258 7.56 26.53 14.33
CA ARG A 258 9.01 26.26 14.33
C ARG A 258 9.47 25.72 12.97
N LEU A 259 8.76 24.75 12.42
CA LEU A 259 9.09 24.14 11.13
C LEU A 259 8.95 25.13 9.98
N ALA A 260 7.87 25.91 9.94
CA ALA A 260 7.66 26.91 8.90
C ALA A 260 8.74 28.00 8.93
N THR A 261 9.14 28.46 10.13
CA THR A 261 10.26 29.40 10.29
C THR A 261 11.58 28.82 9.80
N GLY A 262 11.86 27.55 10.09
CA GLY A 262 13.03 26.85 9.55
C GLY A 262 13.05 26.85 8.02
N PHE A 263 11.94 26.39 7.41
CA PHE A 263 11.81 26.32 5.95
C PHE A 263 11.88 27.69 5.25
N GLY A 264 11.56 28.77 5.96
CA GLY A 264 11.64 30.15 5.48
C GLY A 264 10.39 30.63 4.75
N ALA A 265 10.51 31.74 4.01
CA ALA A 265 9.38 32.53 3.50
C ALA A 265 8.42 31.77 2.55
N ASN A 266 8.86 30.67 1.95
CA ASN A 266 8.05 29.88 1.02
C ASN A 266 7.28 28.73 1.70
N ALA A 267 7.37 28.61 3.03
CA ALA A 267 6.62 27.61 3.77
C ALA A 267 5.15 28.03 3.95
N ALA A 268 4.25 27.07 3.84
CA ALA A 268 2.83 27.26 4.15
C ALA A 268 2.39 26.28 5.23
N VAL A 269 1.52 26.74 6.14
CA VAL A 269 0.91 25.92 7.19
C VAL A 269 -0.59 25.83 6.93
N ALA A 270 -1.14 24.62 6.85
CA ALA A 270 -2.55 24.39 6.58
C ALA A 270 -3.17 23.37 7.56
N PRO A 271 -4.45 23.52 7.92
CA PRO A 271 -5.21 22.52 8.68
C PRO A 271 -5.77 21.39 7.80
N VAL A 272 -5.58 21.47 6.48
CA VAL A 272 -6.05 20.49 5.50
C VAL A 272 -4.86 19.96 4.71
N ALA A 273 -4.89 18.67 4.40
CA ALA A 273 -3.84 18.02 3.62
C ALA A 273 -3.75 18.59 2.20
N PRO A 274 -2.55 18.63 1.58
CA PRO A 274 -2.42 18.88 0.15
C PRO A 274 -3.29 17.92 -0.67
N PRO A 275 -3.87 18.33 -1.81
CA PRO A 275 -4.78 17.47 -2.60
C PRO A 275 -4.18 16.14 -3.07
N TRP A 276 -2.86 16.06 -3.16
CA TRP A 276 -2.10 14.87 -3.57
C TRP A 276 -1.72 13.94 -2.41
N TRP A 277 -1.86 14.40 -1.17
CA TRP A 277 -1.39 13.70 0.02
C TRP A 277 -2.01 12.30 0.15
N GLY A 278 -1.17 11.29 0.34
CA GLY A 278 -1.61 9.90 0.44
C GLY A 278 -2.28 9.37 -0.83
N ARG A 279 -1.90 9.86 -2.03
CA ARG A 279 -2.42 9.36 -3.31
C ARG A 279 -1.30 8.93 -4.23
N TYR A 280 -1.49 7.86 -4.99
CA TYR A 280 -0.54 7.47 -6.02
C TYR A 280 -0.39 8.53 -7.12
N PRO A 281 0.79 8.60 -7.77
CA PRO A 281 0.99 9.43 -8.96
C PRO A 281 0.48 8.75 -10.25
N PHE A 282 -0.06 7.53 -10.16
CA PHE A 282 -0.54 6.73 -11.29
C PHE A 282 -2.03 6.41 -11.16
N ALA A 283 -2.62 6.09 -12.32
CA ALA A 283 -3.96 5.54 -12.43
C ALA A 283 -3.89 4.15 -13.09
N ARG A 284 -5.02 3.43 -13.10
CA ARG A 284 -5.13 2.12 -13.77
C ARG A 284 -4.74 2.25 -15.25
N GLY A 285 -3.98 1.29 -15.76
CA GLY A 285 -3.47 1.27 -17.14
C GLY A 285 -2.17 2.03 -17.35
N ALA A 286 -1.60 2.69 -16.34
CA ALA A 286 -0.21 3.13 -16.37
C ALA A 286 0.75 2.01 -15.94
N VAL A 287 2.04 2.20 -16.20
CA VAL A 287 3.09 1.37 -15.58
C VAL A 287 3.51 2.07 -14.29
N ALA A 288 3.19 1.44 -13.16
CA ALA A 288 3.53 1.93 -11.83
C ALA A 288 4.81 1.26 -11.33
N LEU A 289 5.77 2.06 -10.90
CA LEU A 289 7.01 1.61 -10.31
C LEU A 289 7.00 1.93 -8.82
N ARG A 290 7.51 1.01 -7.99
CA ARG A 290 7.89 1.28 -6.60
C ARG A 290 9.40 1.43 -6.54
N VAL A 291 9.85 2.55 -6.00
CA VAL A 291 11.25 2.91 -5.83
C VAL A 291 11.50 3.05 -4.33
N THR A 292 12.36 2.18 -3.79
CA THR A 292 12.80 2.23 -2.39
C THR A 292 14.27 2.61 -2.38
N VAL A 293 14.64 3.71 -1.73
CA VAL A 293 16.02 4.20 -1.73
C VAL A 293 16.30 5.02 -0.46
N PRO A 294 17.52 5.01 0.11
CA PRO A 294 17.88 5.98 1.14
C PRO A 294 17.58 7.40 0.67
N ILE A 295 17.05 8.25 1.56
CA ILE A 295 16.59 9.57 1.13
C ILE A 295 17.72 10.43 0.53
N ALA A 296 18.96 10.23 0.99
CA ALA A 296 20.16 10.86 0.43
C ALA A 296 20.38 10.55 -1.06
N GLU A 297 19.93 9.38 -1.53
CA GLU A 297 20.11 8.89 -2.89
C GLU A 297 18.85 9.09 -3.76
N LEU A 298 17.80 9.78 -3.26
CA LEU A 298 16.58 10.06 -4.01
C LEU A 298 16.85 10.74 -5.35
N GLN A 299 17.82 11.66 -5.38
CA GLN A 299 18.21 12.35 -6.61
C GLN A 299 18.68 11.37 -7.69
N ALA A 300 19.49 10.38 -7.31
CA ALA A 300 20.01 9.38 -8.25
C ALA A 300 18.86 8.58 -8.88
N ALA A 301 17.87 8.19 -8.09
CA ALA A 301 16.68 7.50 -8.59
C ALA A 301 15.88 8.35 -9.58
N VAL A 302 15.61 9.62 -9.22
CA VAL A 302 14.84 10.55 -10.07
C VAL A 302 15.55 10.81 -11.39
N TYR A 303 16.87 11.02 -11.36
CA TYR A 303 17.66 11.30 -12.56
C TYR A 303 17.83 10.07 -13.44
N ALA A 304 18.08 8.88 -12.85
CA ALA A 304 18.12 7.65 -13.61
C ALA A 304 16.82 7.39 -14.39
N LEU A 305 15.67 7.62 -13.74
CA LEU A 305 14.36 7.53 -14.40
C LEU A 305 14.21 8.57 -15.53
N GLY A 306 14.61 9.82 -15.26
CA GLY A 306 14.57 10.90 -16.24
C GLY A 306 15.44 10.63 -17.47
N ASP A 307 16.67 10.20 -17.26
CA ASP A 307 17.65 9.91 -18.31
C ASP A 307 17.21 8.68 -19.12
N ALA A 308 16.76 7.62 -18.45
CA ALA A 308 16.31 6.40 -19.11
C ALA A 308 15.06 6.63 -19.98
N THR A 309 14.14 7.49 -19.54
CA THR A 309 12.91 7.81 -20.30
C THR A 309 13.11 8.93 -21.31
N GLY A 310 14.10 9.80 -21.12
CA GLY A 310 14.34 11.02 -21.89
C GLY A 310 13.45 12.21 -21.48
N ILE A 311 12.60 12.05 -20.47
CA ILE A 311 11.68 13.08 -19.96
C ILE A 311 11.58 13.01 -18.44
N PRO A 312 11.18 14.09 -17.74
CA PRO A 312 10.91 13.99 -16.32
C PRO A 312 9.78 13.01 -16.00
N VAL A 313 9.98 12.19 -14.96
CA VAL A 313 9.03 11.18 -14.50
C VAL A 313 8.38 11.68 -13.19
N PRO A 314 7.03 11.67 -13.07
CA PRO A 314 6.37 12.02 -11.82
C PRO A 314 6.74 11.01 -10.73
N ILE A 315 7.13 11.52 -9.56
CA ILE A 315 7.49 10.72 -8.40
C ILE A 315 6.79 11.27 -7.17
N ARG A 316 6.20 10.38 -6.36
CA ARG A 316 5.54 10.74 -5.11
C ARG A 316 5.68 9.65 -4.05
N GLY A 317 5.84 10.04 -2.80
CA GLY A 317 5.75 9.12 -1.67
C GLY A 317 6.53 9.61 -0.45
N SER A 318 6.93 8.65 0.38
CA SER A 318 7.47 8.93 1.70
C SER A 318 8.96 9.22 1.66
N ALA A 319 9.31 10.47 1.98
CA ALA A 319 10.67 10.92 2.25
C ALA A 319 11.13 10.59 3.69
N GLY A 320 10.26 9.94 4.47
CA GLY A 320 10.51 9.47 5.81
C GLY A 320 11.40 8.22 5.89
N ARG A 321 11.10 7.33 6.85
CA ARG A 321 11.94 6.16 7.13
C ARG A 321 11.89 5.19 5.95
N GLY A 322 13.04 4.84 5.37
CA GLY A 322 13.16 3.86 4.28
C GLY A 322 12.77 4.34 2.87
N GLY A 323 12.47 5.64 2.67
CA GLY A 323 12.35 6.26 1.34
C GLY A 323 11.54 5.47 0.30
N ALA A 324 10.25 5.24 0.56
CA ALA A 324 9.37 4.47 -0.32
C ALA A 324 8.54 5.41 -1.21
N MET A 325 8.87 5.41 -2.51
CA MET A 325 8.29 6.28 -3.52
C MET A 325 7.61 5.47 -4.62
N HIS A 326 6.71 6.12 -5.35
CA HIS A 326 6.10 5.58 -6.55
C HIS A 326 6.41 6.49 -7.73
N ALA A 327 6.77 5.89 -8.85
CA ALA A 327 6.97 6.56 -10.13
C ALA A 327 5.98 6.03 -11.16
N VAL A 328 5.68 6.83 -12.19
CA VAL A 328 4.71 6.46 -13.23
C VAL A 328 5.31 6.60 -14.62
N LEU A 329 5.22 5.53 -15.42
CA LEU A 329 5.53 5.56 -16.84
C LEU A 329 4.23 5.43 -17.67
N PRO A 330 4.20 5.99 -18.89
CA PRO A 330 3.06 5.82 -19.78
C PRO A 330 2.76 4.34 -20.06
N GLY A 331 1.49 3.94 -19.97
CA GLY A 331 1.03 2.60 -20.33
C GLY A 331 1.12 2.27 -21.83
N THR A 332 1.40 3.27 -22.66
CA THR A 332 1.56 3.12 -24.12
C THR A 332 2.98 2.72 -24.53
N LEU A 333 3.92 2.62 -23.59
CA LEU A 333 5.27 2.14 -23.87
C LEU A 333 5.25 0.65 -24.24
N THR A 334 6.21 0.22 -25.06
CA THR A 334 6.40 -1.22 -25.33
C THR A 334 7.04 -1.90 -24.12
N ALA A 335 6.80 -3.21 -23.95
CA ALA A 335 7.41 -4.00 -22.88
C ALA A 335 8.95 -3.88 -22.90
N GLN A 336 9.56 -4.00 -24.08
CA GLN A 336 11.01 -3.84 -24.27
C GLN A 336 11.52 -2.46 -23.80
N ARG A 337 10.75 -1.39 -24.03
CA ARG A 337 11.13 -0.05 -23.58
C ARG A 337 11.05 0.06 -22.06
N VAL A 338 10.01 -0.51 -21.45
CA VAL A 338 9.85 -0.54 -19.98
C VAL A 338 10.97 -1.35 -19.32
N GLU A 339 11.30 -2.52 -19.86
CA GLU A 339 12.40 -3.37 -19.39
C GLU A 339 13.74 -2.62 -19.44
N GLY A 340 14.06 -1.97 -20.57
CA GLY A 340 15.29 -1.17 -20.67
C GLY A 340 15.35 0.01 -19.68
N ILE A 341 14.21 0.62 -19.35
CA ILE A 341 14.14 1.66 -18.30
C ILE A 341 14.40 1.04 -16.92
N LEU A 342 13.76 -0.08 -16.61
CA LEU A 342 13.94 -0.79 -15.34
C LEU A 342 15.41 -1.19 -15.15
N ASP A 343 16.05 -1.77 -16.16
CA ASP A 343 17.44 -2.20 -16.10
C ASP A 343 18.40 -1.03 -15.87
N ALA A 344 18.20 0.09 -16.58
CA ALA A 344 19.01 1.29 -16.40
C ALA A 344 18.88 1.83 -14.96
N VAL A 345 17.66 1.93 -14.44
CA VAL A 345 17.41 2.44 -13.08
C VAL A 345 17.95 1.47 -12.02
N ARG A 346 17.70 0.17 -12.18
CA ARG A 346 18.21 -0.88 -11.27
C ARG A 346 19.73 -0.88 -11.22
N GLY A 347 20.40 -0.72 -12.36
CA GLY A 347 21.86 -0.60 -12.44
C GLY A 347 22.42 0.57 -11.62
N VAL A 348 21.74 1.72 -11.65
CA VAL A 348 22.13 2.89 -10.83
C VAL A 348 21.86 2.64 -9.33
N LEU A 349 20.72 2.03 -9.00
CA LEU A 349 20.31 1.83 -7.61
C LEU A 349 21.04 0.70 -6.89
N LEU A 350 21.62 -0.26 -7.61
CA LEU A 350 22.35 -1.39 -7.04
C LEU A 350 23.49 -0.95 -6.11
N ALA A 351 24.22 0.10 -6.49
CA ALA A 351 25.33 0.65 -5.69
C ALA A 351 24.89 1.63 -4.58
N ARG A 352 23.57 1.76 -4.34
CA ARG A 352 22.97 2.81 -3.50
C ARG A 352 21.95 2.27 -2.48
N ASP A 353 22.00 0.97 -2.22
CA ASP A 353 21.03 0.26 -1.38
C ASP A 353 19.57 0.55 -1.80
N GLY A 354 19.38 0.76 -3.12
CA GLY A 354 18.08 1.08 -3.70
C GLY A 354 17.48 -0.09 -4.45
N ARG A 355 16.15 -0.07 -4.61
CA ARG A 355 15.39 -1.04 -5.39
C ARG A 355 14.34 -0.33 -6.24
N CYS A 356 14.16 -0.80 -7.46
CA CYS A 356 13.07 -0.38 -8.35
C CYS A 356 12.37 -1.62 -8.93
N VAL A 357 11.06 -1.71 -8.72
CA VAL A 357 10.22 -2.81 -9.21
C VAL A 357 8.96 -2.27 -9.88
N ALA A 358 8.50 -2.94 -10.94
CA ALA A 358 7.20 -2.65 -11.53
C ALA A 358 6.10 -3.32 -10.69
N ILE A 359 5.23 -2.52 -10.09
CA ILE A 359 4.15 -3.03 -9.23
C ILE A 359 2.83 -3.20 -9.96
N ALA A 360 2.58 -2.44 -11.03
CA ALA A 360 1.40 -2.59 -11.87
C ALA A 360 1.73 -2.17 -13.30
N ALA A 361 1.14 -2.84 -14.28
CA ALA A 361 1.29 -2.51 -15.70
C ALA A 361 0.10 -3.08 -16.49
N PRO A 362 -0.20 -2.53 -17.67
CA PRO A 362 -1.12 -3.17 -18.62
C PRO A 362 -0.74 -4.64 -18.88
N PRO A 363 -1.72 -5.55 -19.09
CA PRO A 363 -1.45 -6.98 -19.29
C PRO A 363 -0.40 -7.26 -20.37
N GLU A 364 -0.47 -6.54 -21.49
CA GLU A 364 0.45 -6.61 -22.63
C GLU A 364 1.89 -6.19 -22.30
N ILE A 365 2.11 -5.46 -21.21
CA ILE A 365 3.43 -5.12 -20.68
C ILE A 365 3.82 -6.12 -19.59
N SER A 366 2.95 -6.33 -18.59
CA SER A 366 3.23 -7.16 -17.41
C SER A 366 3.55 -8.63 -17.74
N ALA A 367 3.11 -9.12 -18.89
CA ALA A 367 3.40 -10.48 -19.35
C ALA A 367 4.84 -10.66 -19.83
N HIS A 368 5.56 -9.55 -20.10
CA HIS A 368 6.86 -9.53 -20.75
C HIS A 368 7.95 -8.83 -19.93
N ILE A 369 7.63 -8.33 -18.75
CA ILE A 369 8.60 -7.68 -17.85
C ILE A 369 8.61 -8.36 -16.49
N ASP A 370 9.71 -8.18 -15.76
CA ASP A 370 9.81 -8.61 -14.37
C ASP A 370 8.95 -7.70 -13.45
N MET A 371 7.86 -8.28 -12.95
CA MET A 371 6.91 -7.64 -12.03
C MET A 371 7.24 -7.98 -10.58
N ALA A 372 6.92 -7.06 -9.67
CA ALA A 372 7.13 -7.22 -8.24
C ALA A 372 6.51 -8.51 -7.69
N GLN A 373 7.26 -9.17 -6.82
CA GLN A 373 6.76 -10.25 -5.98
C GLN A 373 6.31 -9.69 -4.62
N THR A 374 5.53 -10.46 -3.87
CA THR A 374 5.08 -10.09 -2.53
C THR A 374 6.25 -9.63 -1.66
N ARG A 375 7.36 -10.39 -1.64
CA ARG A 375 8.59 -10.09 -0.88
C ARG A 375 9.24 -8.74 -1.21
N ASP A 376 8.94 -8.12 -2.35
CA ASP A 376 9.51 -6.82 -2.72
C ASP A 376 8.83 -5.65 -1.98
N LEU A 377 7.73 -5.94 -1.31
CA LEU A 377 6.85 -4.94 -0.68
C LEU A 377 6.92 -4.94 0.84
N PHE A 378 7.44 -6.02 1.42
CA PHE A 378 7.75 -6.23 2.83
C PHE A 378 9.22 -5.92 3.07
#